data_AF-A0A959AIZ0-F1
#
_entry.id   AF-A0A959AIZ0-F1
#
_cell.length_a   1.000
_cell.length_b   1.000
_cell.length_c   1.000
_cell.angle_alpha   90.00
_cell.angle_beta   90.00
_cell.angle_gamma   90.00
#
_symmetry.space_group_name_H-M   'P 1'
#
loop_
_entity.id
_entity.type
_entity.pdbx_description
1 polymer ?
#
loop_
_entity_poly.entity_id
_entity_poly.type
_entity_poly.pdbx_seq_one_letter_code
_entity_poly.pdbx_strand_id
1 'polypeptide(L)'
;MQNGRSAIFMKNNPSTPHRGLEVLVLLIGLLICIHYLQIRFDWKKALEKRALHRIYGIDPKTFGKWMALFCPDLIAPERYARCRKLPPHLALAILLRLGFPSEETPVLSKRQLIESAEGSYRSLRESIRRFPDRFGIAPAIFKNLHVFPPEIARQMRSQYS
;
A
#
# COMPACT_ATOMS: atom_id res chain seq x y z
N MET A 1 31.98 2.94 -87.34
CA MET A 1 31.98 4.05 -86.36
C MET A 1 30.56 4.23 -85.84
N GLN A 2 30.25 3.69 -84.66
CA GLN A 2 29.03 4.02 -83.91
C GLN A 2 29.43 4.14 -82.44
N ASN A 3 29.54 5.38 -81.96
CA ASN A 3 29.87 5.71 -80.58
C ASN A 3 28.58 5.74 -79.76
N GLY A 4 28.31 4.65 -79.02
CA GLY A 4 27.24 4.58 -78.03
C GLY A 4 27.63 5.34 -76.76
N ARG A 5 27.13 6.56 -76.60
CA ARG A 5 27.18 7.32 -75.33
C ARG A 5 25.98 6.95 -74.47
N SER A 6 26.17 5.98 -73.57
CA SER A 6 25.22 5.71 -72.48
C SER A 6 25.30 6.82 -71.44
N ALA A 7 24.30 7.70 -71.42
CA ALA A 7 24.12 8.69 -70.37
C ALA A 7 23.74 7.97 -69.06
N ILE A 8 24.67 7.89 -68.11
CA ILE A 8 24.43 7.36 -66.77
C ILE A 8 23.62 8.41 -66.02
N PHE A 9 22.30 8.24 -66.01
CA PHE A 9 21.38 9.05 -65.23
C PHE A 9 21.52 8.66 -63.75
N MET A 10 22.39 9.36 -63.01
CA MET A 10 22.50 9.18 -61.56
C MET A 10 21.22 9.70 -60.90
N LYS A 11 20.36 8.75 -60.51
CA LYS A 11 19.12 8.99 -59.78
C LYS A 11 19.50 9.36 -58.33
N ASN A 12 19.54 10.66 -58.01
CA ASN A 12 19.68 11.12 -56.64
C ASN A 12 18.45 10.66 -55.84
N ASN A 13 18.62 9.60 -55.05
CA ASN A 13 17.60 9.17 -54.10
C ASN A 13 17.58 10.19 -52.96
N PRO A 14 16.48 10.94 -52.75
CA PRO A 14 16.38 11.85 -51.63
C PRO A 14 16.51 11.01 -50.34
N SER A 15 17.49 11.37 -49.52
CA SER A 15 17.58 10.90 -48.14
C SER A 15 16.25 11.18 -47.47
N THR A 16 15.64 10.15 -46.87
CA THR A 16 14.31 10.23 -46.26
C THR A 16 14.47 10.47 -44.76
N PRO A 17 14.53 11.74 -44.29
CA PRO A 17 14.69 12.06 -42.87
C PRO A 17 13.47 11.69 -41.99
N HIS A 18 12.34 11.30 -42.60
CA HIS A 18 11.08 11.09 -41.89
C HIS A 18 10.97 9.76 -41.14
N ARG A 19 11.75 8.73 -41.52
CA ARG A 19 11.63 7.39 -40.91
C ARG A 19 11.96 7.38 -39.41
N GLY A 20 12.90 8.22 -38.97
CA GLY A 20 13.25 8.30 -37.55
C GLY A 20 12.13 8.87 -36.67
N LEU A 21 11.40 9.87 -37.19
CA LEU A 21 10.29 10.50 -36.48
C LEU A 21 9.09 9.55 -36.36
N GLU A 22 8.77 8.82 -37.42
CA GLU A 22 7.69 7.82 -37.43
C GLU A 22 7.94 6.73 -36.38
N VAL A 23 9.16 6.20 -36.30
CA VAL A 23 9.53 5.20 -35.30
C VAL A 23 9.42 5.77 -33.89
N LEU A 24 9.88 7.00 -33.65
CA LEU A 24 9.78 7.63 -32.34
C LEU A 24 8.32 7.80 -31.87
N VAL A 25 7.44 8.25 -32.77
CA VAL A 25 6.00 8.41 -32.47
C VAL A 25 5.37 7.06 -32.13
N LEU A 26 5.70 6.00 -32.87
CA LEU A 26 5.22 4.65 -32.58
C LEU A 26 5.71 4.13 -31.23
N LEU A 27 6.97 4.38 -30.88
CA LEU A 27 7.53 3.98 -29.59
C LEU A 27 6.87 4.73 -28.43
N ILE A 28 6.65 6.04 -28.55
CA ILE A 28 5.94 6.83 -27.53
C ILE A 28 4.51 6.33 -27.38
N GLY A 29 3.80 6.11 -28.49
CA GLY A 29 2.45 5.55 -28.48
C GLY A 29 2.38 4.19 -27.78
N LEU A 30 3.35 3.29 -28.07
CA LEU A 30 3.44 1.98 -27.43
C LEU A 30 3.67 2.08 -25.93
N LEU A 31 4.58 2.96 -25.48
CA LEU A 31 4.84 3.18 -24.06
C LEU A 31 3.61 3.69 -23.31
N ILE A 32 2.89 4.67 -23.90
CA ILE A 32 1.62 5.16 -23.34
C ILE A 32 0.60 4.03 -23.23
N CYS A 33 0.51 3.18 -24.26
CA CYS A 33 -0.42 2.05 -24.31
C CYS A 33 -0.09 1.00 -23.23
N ILE A 34 1.19 0.64 -23.08
CA ILE A 34 1.67 -0.27 -22.03
C ILE A 34 1.35 0.30 -20.65
N HIS A 35 1.64 1.58 -20.42
CA HIS A 35 1.37 2.24 -19.15
C HIS A 35 -0.13 2.25 -18.82
N TYR A 36 -0.98 2.55 -19.80
CA TYR A 36 -2.43 2.49 -19.66
C TYR A 36 -2.94 1.08 -19.32
N LEU A 37 -2.39 0.05 -19.98
CA LEU A 37 -2.72 -1.35 -19.70
C LEU A 37 -2.30 -1.78 -18.30
N GLN A 38 -1.12 -1.36 -17.83
CA GLN A 38 -0.66 -1.62 -16.46
C GLN A 38 -1.62 -1.02 -15.42
N ILE A 39 -1.99 0.26 -15.58
CA ILE A 39 -2.97 0.92 -14.71
C ILE A 39 -4.30 0.15 -14.71
N ARG A 40 -4.82 -0.24 -15.88
CA ARG A 40 -6.05 -1.02 -16.00
C ARG A 40 -5.96 -2.40 -15.35
N PHE A 41 -4.81 -3.06 -15.46
CA PHE A 41 -4.62 -4.39 -14.90
C PHE A 41 -4.50 -4.35 -13.37
N ASP A 42 -3.84 -3.34 -12.82
CA ASP A 42 -3.74 -3.13 -11.38
C ASP A 42 -5.10 -2.86 -10.73
N TRP A 43 -6.01 -2.21 -11.45
CA TRP A 43 -7.39 -2.00 -10.99
C TRP A 43 -8.18 -3.31 -10.89
N LYS A 44 -7.91 -4.30 -11.74
CA LYS A 44 -8.54 -5.63 -11.64
C LYS A 44 -8.02 -6.43 -10.44
N LYS A 45 -6.79 -6.16 -10.00
CA LYS A 45 -6.18 -6.76 -8.79
C LYS A 45 -6.58 -6.09 -7.49
N ALA A 46 -7.50 -5.12 -7.52
CA ALA A 46 -7.93 -4.42 -6.31
C ALA A 46 -8.45 -5.40 -5.25
N LEU A 47 -7.83 -5.34 -4.06
CA LEU A 47 -8.09 -6.26 -2.97
C LEU A 47 -9.44 -5.89 -2.33
N GLU A 48 -10.31 -6.87 -2.11
CA GLU A 48 -11.51 -6.63 -1.34
C GLU A 48 -11.15 -6.35 0.13
N LYS A 49 -11.77 -5.35 0.76
CA LYS A 49 -11.58 -5.09 2.21
C LYS A 49 -11.81 -6.32 3.08
N ARG A 50 -12.75 -7.17 2.66
CA ARG A 50 -13.07 -8.45 3.34
C ARG A 50 -11.83 -9.36 3.45
N ALA A 51 -10.91 -9.29 2.49
CA ALA A 51 -9.67 -10.03 2.55
C ALA A 51 -8.77 -9.52 3.69
N LEU A 52 -8.66 -8.19 3.88
CA LEU A 52 -7.92 -7.63 5.02
C LEU A 52 -8.54 -8.05 6.35
N HIS A 53 -9.86 -7.95 6.50
CA HIS A 53 -10.55 -8.39 7.72
C HIS A 53 -10.26 -9.86 8.04
N ARG A 54 -10.21 -10.71 7.00
CA ARG A 54 -9.86 -12.14 7.13
C ARG A 54 -8.40 -12.35 7.52
N ILE A 55 -7.47 -11.61 6.90
CA ILE A 55 -6.03 -11.66 7.23
C ILE A 55 -5.80 -11.36 8.71
N TYR A 56 -6.46 -10.32 9.23
CA TYR A 56 -6.32 -9.93 10.64
C TYR A 56 -7.23 -10.72 11.59
N GLY A 57 -8.20 -11.49 11.09
CA GLY A 57 -9.16 -12.22 11.92
C GLY A 57 -10.06 -11.31 12.77
N ILE A 58 -10.39 -10.10 12.30
CA ILE A 58 -11.23 -9.15 13.05
C ILE A 58 -12.46 -8.70 12.26
N ASP A 59 -13.45 -8.18 12.99
CA ASP A 59 -14.68 -7.68 12.40
C ASP A 59 -14.47 -6.33 11.66
N PRO A 60 -15.33 -5.99 10.68
CA PRO A 60 -15.23 -4.75 9.91
C PRO A 60 -15.26 -3.47 10.75
N LYS A 61 -15.95 -3.47 11.89
CA LYS A 61 -16.09 -2.29 12.75
C LYS A 61 -14.78 -2.05 13.51
N THR A 62 -14.14 -3.09 14.01
CA THR A 62 -12.81 -3.00 14.63
C THR A 62 -11.75 -2.57 13.62
N PHE A 63 -11.73 -3.17 12.43
CA PHE A 63 -10.79 -2.76 11.38
C PHE A 63 -11.03 -1.31 10.92
N GLY A 64 -12.30 -0.89 10.82
CA GLY A 64 -12.65 0.50 10.52
C GLY A 64 -12.11 1.49 11.55
N LYS A 65 -12.13 1.15 12.85
CA LYS A 65 -11.47 1.96 13.89
C LYS A 65 -9.97 2.05 13.65
N TRP A 66 -9.30 0.95 13.32
CA TRP A 66 -7.86 0.97 13.05
C TRP A 66 -7.51 1.90 11.89
N MET A 67 -8.29 1.86 10.81
CA MET A 67 -8.10 2.75 9.67
C MET A 67 -8.22 4.22 10.06
N ALA A 68 -9.22 4.57 10.86
CA ALA A 68 -9.43 5.95 11.31
C ALA A 68 -8.33 6.45 12.26
N LEU A 69 -7.74 5.55 13.07
CA LEU A 69 -6.81 5.91 14.14
C LEU A 69 -5.33 5.83 13.71
N PHE A 70 -4.97 4.88 12.85
CA PHE A 70 -3.56 4.59 12.52
C PHE A 70 -3.19 4.84 11.05
N CYS A 71 -4.18 5.00 10.17
CA CYS A 71 -3.99 5.20 8.74
C CYS A 71 -4.69 6.45 8.16
N PRO A 72 -4.90 7.57 8.90
CA PRO A 72 -5.63 8.72 8.36
C PRO A 72 -4.90 9.40 7.18
N ASP A 73 -3.56 9.27 7.15
CA ASP A 73 -2.69 9.79 6.10
C ASP A 73 -2.71 8.94 4.82
N LEU A 74 -2.96 7.63 4.95
CA LEU A 74 -3.03 6.71 3.80
C LEU A 74 -4.37 6.82 3.08
N ILE A 75 -5.46 6.93 3.83
CA ILE A 75 -6.81 7.06 3.28
C ILE A 75 -7.73 7.74 4.29
N ALA A 76 -8.38 8.82 3.86
CA ALA A 76 -9.39 9.51 4.66
C ALA A 76 -10.48 8.53 5.12
N PRO A 77 -10.91 8.55 6.41
CA PRO A 77 -11.87 7.59 6.95
C PRO A 77 -13.18 7.50 6.14
N GLU A 78 -13.67 8.63 5.62
CA GLU A 78 -14.90 8.72 4.82
C GLU A 78 -14.71 8.08 3.44
N ARG A 79 -13.51 8.25 2.86
CA ARG A 79 -13.14 7.57 1.61
C ARG A 79 -13.00 6.08 1.86
N TYR A 80 -12.33 5.68 2.95
CA TYR A 80 -12.23 4.28 3.34
C TYR A 80 -13.63 3.69 3.42
N ALA A 81 -14.55 4.26 4.22
CA ALA A 81 -15.91 3.76 4.41
C ALA A 81 -16.65 3.45 3.09
N ARG A 82 -16.56 4.35 2.09
CA ARG A 82 -17.25 4.21 0.79
C ARG A 82 -16.61 3.20 -0.17
N CYS A 83 -15.31 2.94 -0.07
CA CYS A 83 -14.63 2.02 -0.99
C CYS A 83 -14.99 0.56 -0.70
N ARG A 84 -15.29 -0.26 -1.72
CA ARG A 84 -15.42 -1.73 -1.55
C ARG A 84 -14.08 -2.45 -1.71
N LYS A 85 -13.29 -2.00 -2.68
CA LYS A 85 -11.97 -2.53 -3.02
C LYS A 85 -10.90 -1.48 -2.77
N LEU A 86 -9.72 -1.93 -2.36
CA LEU A 86 -8.55 -1.10 -2.16
C LEU A 86 -7.56 -1.34 -3.30
N PRO A 87 -6.93 -0.29 -3.83
CA PRO A 87 -5.78 -0.46 -4.72
C PRO A 87 -4.68 -1.30 -4.04
N PRO A 88 -3.96 -2.16 -4.78
CA PRO A 88 -2.93 -3.02 -4.20
C PRO A 88 -1.84 -2.26 -3.42
N HIS A 89 -1.37 -1.12 -3.93
CA HIS A 89 -0.37 -0.29 -3.24
C HIS A 89 -0.89 0.23 -1.89
N LEU A 90 -2.17 0.61 -1.82
CA LEU A 90 -2.78 1.10 -0.58
C LEU A 90 -2.97 -0.06 0.41
N ALA A 91 -3.39 -1.23 -0.07
CA ALA A 91 -3.49 -2.43 0.77
C ALA A 91 -2.12 -2.81 1.35
N LEU A 92 -1.05 -2.76 0.54
CA LEU A 92 0.31 -2.99 1.00
C LEU A 92 0.76 -1.95 2.04
N ALA A 93 0.50 -0.66 1.81
CA ALA A 93 0.81 0.40 2.77
C ALA A 93 0.09 0.20 4.12
N ILE A 94 -1.17 -0.24 4.09
CA ILE A 94 -1.94 -0.59 5.29
C ILE A 94 -1.30 -1.76 6.03
N LEU A 95 -0.92 -2.83 5.31
CA LEU A 95 -0.26 -4.00 5.91
C LEU A 95 1.08 -3.61 6.56
N LEU A 96 1.87 -2.77 5.91
CA LEU A 96 3.13 -2.28 6.47
C LEU A 96 2.92 -1.39 7.70
N ARG A 97 1.88 -0.54 7.70
CA ARG A 97 1.58 0.37 8.82
C ARG A 97 1.01 -0.36 10.04
N LEU A 98 0.11 -1.32 9.82
CA LEU A 98 -0.56 -2.06 10.88
C LEU A 98 0.23 -3.30 11.34
N GLY A 99 1.22 -3.73 10.53
CA GLY A 99 1.96 -4.96 10.71
C GLY A 99 1.25 -6.17 10.10
N PHE A 100 2.03 -7.17 9.69
CA PHE A 100 1.50 -8.44 9.19
C PHE A 100 1.22 -9.38 10.38
N PRO A 101 0.03 -9.98 10.47
CA PRO A 101 -0.27 -10.91 11.56
C PRO A 101 0.57 -12.18 11.41
N SER A 102 1.32 -12.53 12.45
CA SER A 102 2.13 -13.74 12.54
C SER A 102 2.11 -14.27 13.99
N GLU A 103 2.78 -15.39 14.26
CA GLU A 103 2.95 -15.90 15.63
C GLU A 103 3.72 -14.93 16.54
N GLU A 104 4.72 -14.24 15.98
CA GLU A 104 5.52 -13.25 16.70
C GLU A 104 4.79 -11.92 16.86
N THR A 105 3.99 -11.55 15.86
CA THR A 105 3.22 -10.30 15.79
C THR A 105 1.72 -10.57 15.64
N PRO A 106 1.07 -11.19 16.65
CA PRO A 106 -0.35 -11.49 16.57
C PRO A 106 -1.20 -10.24 16.79
N VAL A 107 -2.46 -10.31 16.35
CA VAL A 107 -3.50 -9.38 16.78
C VAL A 107 -3.85 -9.70 18.23
N LEU A 108 -3.73 -8.73 19.14
CA LEU A 108 -3.98 -8.94 20.56
C LEU A 108 -5.05 -8.01 21.11
N SER A 109 -5.86 -8.54 22.02
CA SER A 109 -6.73 -7.76 22.89
C SER A 109 -5.95 -7.13 24.05
N LYS A 110 -6.53 -6.10 24.70
CA LYS A 110 -5.95 -5.56 25.96
C LYS A 110 -5.68 -6.64 26.99
N ARG A 111 -6.60 -7.60 27.11
CA ARG A 111 -6.50 -8.69 28.08
C ARG A 111 -5.26 -9.55 27.81
N GLN A 112 -5.09 -9.98 26.56
CA GLN A 112 -3.96 -10.81 26.16
C GLN A 112 -2.62 -10.08 26.32
N LEU A 113 -2.55 -8.77 26.05
CA LEU A 113 -1.35 -7.97 26.30
C LEU A 113 -0.94 -7.98 27.78
N ILE A 114 -1.91 -7.86 28.68
CA ILE A 114 -1.67 -7.85 30.12
C ILE A 114 -1.24 -9.23 30.61
N GLU A 115 -1.93 -10.29 30.15
CA GLU A 115 -1.59 -11.68 30.46
C GLU A 115 -0.15 -12.01 30.02
N SER A 116 0.30 -11.48 28.88
CA SER A 116 1.66 -11.73 28.36
C SER A 116 2.79 -11.05 29.13
N ALA A 117 2.49 -10.11 30.03
CA ALA A 117 3.48 -9.29 30.73
C ALA A 117 3.30 -9.32 32.25
N GLU A 118 2.51 -10.27 32.78
CA GLU A 118 2.23 -10.45 34.21
C GLU A 118 1.78 -9.15 34.92
N GLY A 119 1.14 -8.25 34.18
CA GLY A 119 0.84 -6.91 34.65
C GLY A 119 -0.63 -6.70 35.04
N SER A 120 -1.02 -5.44 35.20
CA SER A 120 -2.42 -5.04 35.40
C SER A 120 -2.88 -4.02 34.36
N TYR A 121 -4.19 -3.88 34.17
CA TYR A 121 -4.75 -2.79 33.36
C TYR A 121 -4.32 -1.41 33.84
N ARG A 122 -4.14 -1.25 35.16
CA ARG A 122 -3.76 0.02 35.78
C ARG A 122 -2.32 0.37 35.41
N SER A 123 -1.38 -0.56 35.60
CA SER A 123 0.03 -0.33 35.29
C SER A 123 0.25 -0.09 33.80
N LEU A 124 -0.38 -0.87 32.91
CA LEU A 124 -0.27 -0.64 31.47
C LEU A 124 -0.80 0.74 31.06
N ARG A 125 -1.96 1.15 31.58
CA ARG A 125 -2.53 2.47 31.30
C ARG A 125 -1.63 3.60 31.80
N GLU A 126 -1.02 3.42 32.97
CA GLU A 126 -0.09 4.39 33.53
C GLU A 126 1.19 4.51 32.67
N SER A 127 1.76 3.39 32.24
CA SER A 127 2.92 3.38 31.34
C SER A 127 2.65 4.09 30.02
N ILE A 128 1.49 3.82 29.38
CA ILE A 128 1.08 4.50 28.14
C ILE A 128 0.85 5.99 28.38
N ARG A 129 0.26 6.37 29.52
CA ARG A 129 0.06 7.78 29.90
C ARG A 129 1.40 8.51 30.03
N ARG A 130 2.39 7.85 30.62
CA ARG A 130 3.70 8.43 30.90
C ARG A 130 4.62 8.46 29.69
N PHE A 131 4.50 7.48 28.78
CA PHE A 131 5.41 7.30 27.64
C PHE A 131 4.67 6.95 26.33
N PRO A 132 3.71 7.77 25.86
CA PRO A 132 2.86 7.42 24.72
C PRO A 132 3.63 7.10 23.44
N ASP A 133 4.74 7.81 23.19
CA ASP A 133 5.57 7.62 21.99
C ASP A 133 6.26 6.25 21.96
N ARG A 134 6.66 5.72 23.13
CA ARG A 134 7.30 4.39 23.23
C ARG A 134 6.32 3.27 22.89
N PHE A 135 5.07 3.44 23.26
CA PHE A 135 4.00 2.48 23.02
C PHE A 135 3.32 2.66 21.65
N GLY A 136 3.67 3.71 20.91
CA GLY A 136 3.09 4.02 19.59
C GLY A 136 1.60 4.35 19.63
N ILE A 137 1.05 4.70 20.79
CA ILE A 137 -0.39 4.90 20.96
C ILE A 137 -0.70 5.97 22.02
N ALA A 138 -1.57 6.92 21.66
CA ALA A 138 -2.04 7.93 22.59
C ALA A 138 -2.96 7.32 23.67
N PRO A 139 -2.95 7.83 24.91
CA PRO A 139 -3.76 7.28 26.01
C PRO A 139 -5.27 7.27 25.72
N ALA A 140 -5.77 8.30 25.02
CA ALA A 140 -7.16 8.41 24.61
C ALA A 140 -7.55 7.30 23.60
N ILE A 141 -6.67 6.98 22.66
CA ILE A 141 -6.86 5.90 21.68
C ILE A 141 -6.84 4.56 22.41
N PHE A 142 -5.85 4.32 23.27
CA PHE A 142 -5.75 3.11 24.07
C PHE A 142 -7.02 2.88 24.90
N LYS A 143 -7.57 3.91 25.54
CA LYS A 143 -8.81 3.81 26.32
C LYS A 143 -9.96 3.21 25.49
N ASN A 144 -10.09 3.61 24.23
CA ASN A 144 -11.25 3.30 23.38
C ASN A 144 -11.08 2.05 22.48
N LEU A 145 -9.89 1.46 22.44
CA LEU A 145 -9.58 0.34 21.56
C LEU A 145 -9.42 -0.97 22.33
N HIS A 146 -10.19 -2.01 21.99
CA HIS A 146 -10.13 -3.30 22.70
C HIS A 146 -9.12 -4.29 22.10
N VAL A 147 -8.88 -4.20 20.80
CA VAL A 147 -8.02 -5.10 20.02
C VAL A 147 -7.07 -4.25 19.19
N PHE A 148 -5.79 -4.59 19.19
CA PHE A 148 -4.69 -3.79 18.63
C PHE A 148 -4.16 -4.41 17.34
N PRO A 149 -3.76 -3.58 16.36
CA PRO A 149 -3.01 -4.04 15.20
C PRO A 149 -1.70 -4.74 15.62
N PRO A 150 -1.20 -5.71 14.84
CA PRO A 150 0.06 -6.42 15.11
C PRO A 150 1.24 -5.53 15.50
N GLU A 151 1.47 -4.45 14.77
CA GLU A 151 2.61 -3.56 15.00
C GLU A 151 2.49 -2.81 16.33
N ILE A 152 1.28 -2.33 16.66
CA ILE A 152 1.01 -1.69 17.95
C ILE A 152 1.14 -2.72 19.08
N ALA A 153 0.55 -3.91 18.91
CA ALA A 153 0.64 -4.97 19.91
C ALA A 153 2.11 -5.39 20.18
N ARG A 154 2.93 -5.49 19.13
CA ARG A 154 4.38 -5.78 19.22
C ARG A 154 5.12 -4.72 20.02
N GLN A 155 4.89 -3.44 19.71
CA GLN A 155 5.50 -2.32 20.46
C GLN A 155 5.06 -2.33 21.92
N MET A 156 3.77 -2.53 22.19
CA MET A 156 3.27 -2.60 23.56
C MET A 156 3.88 -3.75 24.35
N ARG A 157 4.04 -4.94 23.74
CA ARG A 157 4.69 -6.08 24.38
C ARG A 157 6.14 -5.78 24.72
N SER A 158 6.92 -5.25 23.76
CA SER A 158 8.36 -5.00 23.98
C SER A 158 8.67 -3.93 25.03
N GLN A 159 7.73 -3.02 25.29
CA GLN A 159 7.89 -1.96 26.29
C GLN A 159 7.31 -2.31 27.65
N TYR A 160 6.45 -3.33 27.73
CA TYR A 160 5.71 -3.67 28.94
C TYR A 160 6.17 -4.98 29.60
N SER A 161 6.89 -5.82 28.86
CA SER A 161 7.65 -6.97 29.38
C SER A 161 8.80 -6.56 30.27
#